data_AF-B9Y7C2-F1
#
_entry.id   AF-B9Y7C2-F1
#
_cell.length_a   1.000
_cell.length_b   1.000
_cell.length_c   1.000
_cell.angle_alpha   90.00
_cell.angle_beta   90.00
_cell.angle_gamma   90.00
#
_symmetry.space_group_name_H-M   'P 1'
#
loop_
_entity.id
_entity.type
_entity.pdbx_description
1 polymer ?
#
loop_
_entity_poly.entity_id
_entity_poly.type
_entity_poly.pdbx_seq_one_letter_code
_entity_poly.pdbx_strand_id
1 'polypeptide(L)'
;MESQRHDKGKCLALDEVLDDTVEVSLFSSPDGVYEIYVSYAGMDGIVYVNEADVYLRREEIKRVLAEDYQKNKKPSNEFIVEFADKYKLEIPFDLYFDDSALFCED
;
A
#
# COMPACT_ATOMS: atom_id res chain seq x y z
N MET A 1 2.47 20.04 -14.78
CA MET A 1 2.82 18.78 -14.08
C MET A 1 3.84 19.21 -13.05
N GLU A 2 3.64 19.10 -11.75
CA GLU A 2 2.90 18.09 -10.99
C GLU A 2 2.32 18.76 -9.74
N SER A 3 1.04 18.50 -9.46
CA SER A 3 0.40 19.03 -8.24
C SER A 3 0.98 18.32 -7.03
N GLN A 4 2.02 18.89 -6.42
CA GLN A 4 2.42 18.60 -5.05
C GLN A 4 1.26 18.95 -4.13
N ARG A 5 0.43 17.95 -3.81
CA ARG A 5 -0.52 18.03 -2.71
C ARG A 5 0.29 17.89 -1.41
N HIS A 6 0.83 19.01 -0.95
CA HIS A 6 1.38 19.13 0.40
C HIS A 6 0.22 19.06 1.40
N ASP A 7 -0.06 17.86 1.94
CA ASP A 7 -0.81 17.73 3.18
C ASP A 7 0.15 17.25 4.28
N LYS A 8 0.43 18.13 5.25
CA LYS A 8 1.01 17.82 6.57
C LYS A 8 2.41 17.18 6.62
N GLY A 9 3.40 17.81 5.99
CA GLY A 9 4.81 17.57 6.31
C GLY A 9 5.42 16.28 5.77
N LYS A 10 4.70 15.54 4.93
CA LYS A 10 5.22 14.34 4.25
C LYS A 10 5.76 14.71 2.87
N CYS A 11 7.02 14.43 2.60
CA CYS A 11 7.60 14.62 1.27
C CYS A 11 7.43 13.33 0.46
N LEU A 12 6.74 13.42 -0.67
CA LEU A 12 6.62 12.33 -1.64
C LEU A 12 7.99 12.16 -2.32
N ALA A 13 8.67 11.06 -2.04
CA ALA A 13 10.05 10.84 -2.44
C ALA A 13 10.16 10.09 -3.79
N LEU A 14 9.29 9.11 -4.02
CA LEU A 14 9.29 8.27 -5.23
C LEU A 14 7.88 7.77 -5.52
N ASP A 15 7.41 7.97 -6.74
CA ASP A 15 6.16 7.45 -7.26
C ASP A 15 6.43 6.49 -8.42
N GLU A 16 5.91 5.27 -8.35
CA GLU A 16 5.97 4.32 -9.47
C GLU A 16 4.65 3.58 -9.61
N VAL A 17 3.97 3.85 -10.72
CA VAL A 17 2.72 3.20 -11.13
C VAL A 17 3.01 2.14 -12.20
N LEU A 18 2.66 0.89 -11.93
CA LEU A 18 2.71 -0.23 -12.86
C LEU A 18 1.32 -0.43 -13.50
N ASP A 19 1.24 -0.20 -14.81
CA ASP A 19 0.05 -0.50 -15.63
C ASP A 19 -1.24 0.16 -15.13
N ASP A 20 -1.14 1.34 -14.50
CA ASP A 20 -2.22 2.08 -13.84
C ASP A 20 -2.96 1.31 -12.71
N THR A 21 -2.44 0.13 -12.35
CA THR A 21 -3.13 -0.85 -11.49
C THR A 21 -2.42 -1.09 -10.17
N VAL A 22 -1.08 -1.00 -10.16
CA VAL A 22 -0.26 -1.09 -8.96
C VAL A 22 0.47 0.22 -8.77
N GLU A 23 0.25 0.89 -7.64
CA GLU A 23 0.94 2.13 -7.26
C GLU A 23 1.69 1.87 -5.96
N VAL A 24 2.99 2.19 -5.97
CA VAL A 24 3.83 2.13 -4.76
C VAL A 24 4.54 3.46 -4.59
N SER A 25 3.99 4.28 -3.70
CA SER A 25 4.48 5.63 -3.44
C SER A 25 5.19 5.67 -2.10
N LEU A 26 6.35 6.34 -2.07
CA LEU A 26 7.15 6.48 -0.86
C LEU A 26 7.01 7.89 -0.30
N PHE A 27 6.66 7.97 0.98
CA PHE A 27 6.56 9.21 1.74
C PHE A 27 7.61 9.20 2.86
N SER A 28 8.33 10.30 3.00
CA SER A 28 9.16 10.54 4.18
C SER A 28 8.40 11.40 5.19
N SER A 29 8.46 11.03 6.47
CA SER A 29 7.99 11.88 7.57
C SER A 29 9.16 12.51 8.33
N PRO A 30 8.99 13.71 8.89
CA PRO A 30 10.02 14.42 9.64
C PRO A 30 10.45 13.70 10.93
N ASP A 31 9.63 12.78 11.42
CA ASP A 31 9.91 11.91 12.58
C ASP A 31 10.87 10.74 12.26
N GLY A 32 11.40 10.63 11.03
CA GLY A 32 12.37 9.61 10.63
C GLY A 32 11.76 8.24 10.28
N VAL A 33 10.44 8.13 10.33
CA VAL A 33 9.69 6.96 9.83
C VAL A 33 9.25 7.25 8.41
N TYR A 34 9.48 6.29 7.51
CA TYR A 34 8.99 6.35 6.15
C TYR A 34 7.71 5.55 6.00
N GLU A 35 6.86 6.00 5.10
CA GLU A 35 5.57 5.43 4.81
C GLU A 35 5.53 5.01 3.35
N ILE A 36 5.39 3.72 3.12
CA ILE A 36 5.20 3.15 1.79
C ILE A 36 3.70 2.99 1.59
N TYR A 37 3.11 3.86 0.80
CA TYR A 37 1.75 3.70 0.33
C TYR A 37 1.73 2.65 -0.77
N VAL A 38 0.78 1.73 -0.67
CA VAL A 38 0.56 0.67 -1.64
C VAL A 38 -0.89 0.74 -2.06
N SER A 39 -1.13 0.80 -3.36
CA SER A 39 -2.44 0.65 -3.98
C SER A 39 -2.37 -0.43 -5.04
N TYR A 40 -3.20 -1.47 -4.93
CA TYR A 40 -3.23 -2.57 -5.87
C TYR A 40 -4.66 -3.04 -6.15
N ALA A 41 -5.20 -2.67 -7.32
CA ALA A 41 -6.51 -3.12 -7.82
C ALA A 41 -7.65 -3.12 -6.78
N GLY A 42 -7.74 -2.06 -5.97
CA GLY A 42 -8.66 -1.99 -4.83
C GLY A 42 -8.10 -2.67 -3.58
N MET A 43 -6.82 -2.49 -3.29
CA MET A 43 -6.22 -2.73 -1.98
C MET A 43 -5.34 -1.52 -1.70
N ASP A 44 -5.77 -0.62 -0.83
CA ASP A 44 -4.96 0.52 -0.39
C ASP A 44 -4.50 0.32 1.06
N GLY A 45 -3.26 0.71 1.33
CA GLY A 45 -2.70 0.63 2.67
C GLY A 45 -1.34 1.29 2.79
N ILE A 46 -0.90 1.47 4.03
CA ILE A 46 0.36 2.12 4.36
C ILE A 46 1.24 1.16 5.14
N VAL A 47 2.50 1.03 4.72
CA VAL A 47 3.54 0.28 5.43
C VAL A 47 4.53 1.24 6.06
N TYR A 48 4.72 1.14 7.37
CA TYR A 48 5.70 1.94 8.10
C TYR A 48 7.06 1.23 8.14
N VAL A 49 8.11 1.90 7.65
CA VAL A 49 9.48 1.36 7.60
C VAL A 49 10.49 2.43 8.01
N ASN A 50 11.59 2.01 8.65
CA ASN A 50 12.71 2.91 8.94
C ASN A 50 13.50 3.27 7.67
N GLU A 51 14.12 4.45 7.65
CA GLU A 51 14.95 4.92 6.52
C GLU A 51 15.99 3.90 6.02
N ALA A 52 16.63 3.18 6.94
CA ALA A 52 17.71 2.24 6.62
C ALA A 52 17.26 1.10 5.69
N ASP A 53 16.01 0.65 5.83
CA ASP A 53 15.48 -0.52 5.11
C ASP A 53 14.38 -0.15 4.11
N VAL A 54 14.02 1.14 4.02
CA VAL A 54 12.84 1.59 3.26
C VAL A 54 12.95 1.28 1.77
N TYR A 55 14.12 1.51 1.17
CA TYR A 55 14.34 1.25 -0.25
C TYR A 55 14.28 -0.26 -0.54
N LEU A 56 14.88 -1.08 0.33
CA LEU A 56 14.88 -2.53 0.21
C LEU A 56 13.46 -3.09 0.35
N ARG A 57 12.71 -2.62 1.36
CA ARG A 57 11.30 -3.01 1.58
C ARG A 57 10.40 -2.58 0.44
N ARG A 58 10.57 -1.36 -0.08
CA ARG A 58 9.83 -0.85 -1.24
C ARG A 58 10.06 -1.73 -2.48
N GLU A 59 11.32 -2.06 -2.79
CA GLU A 59 11.64 -2.92 -3.92
C GLU A 59 11.09 -4.34 -3.75
N GLU A 60 11.13 -4.88 -2.54
CA GLU A 60 10.54 -6.19 -2.24
C GLU A 60 9.02 -6.17 -2.44
N ILE A 61 8.31 -5.20 -1.84
CA ILE A 61 6.86 -5.01 -2.00
C ILE A 61 6.49 -4.91 -3.48
N LYS A 62 7.20 -4.06 -4.22
CA LYS A 62 6.98 -3.89 -5.66
C LYS A 62 7.15 -5.21 -6.41
N ARG A 63 8.18 -5.99 -6.11
CA ARG A 63 8.41 -7.28 -6.76
C ARG A 63 7.28 -8.26 -6.46
N VAL A 64 6.87 -8.37 -5.19
CA VAL A 64 5.79 -9.27 -4.76
C VAL A 64 4.48 -8.90 -5.45
N LEU A 65 4.12 -7.61 -5.49
CA LEU A 65 2.93 -7.13 -6.18
C LEU A 65 3.01 -7.34 -7.69
N ALA A 66 4.16 -7.09 -8.31
CA ALA A 66 4.34 -7.29 -9.75
C ALA A 66 4.29 -8.78 -10.14
N GLU A 67 4.83 -9.67 -9.32
CA GLU A 67 4.74 -11.13 -9.52
C GLU A 67 3.30 -11.63 -9.40
N ASP A 68 2.55 -11.15 -8.39
CA ASP A 68 1.14 -11.48 -8.25
C ASP A 68 0.33 -10.90 -9.42
N TYR A 69 0.55 -9.64 -9.79
CA TYR A 69 -0.13 -9.00 -10.91
C TYR A 69 0.12 -9.72 -12.24
N GLN A 70 1.34 -10.16 -12.51
CA GLN A 70 1.65 -10.92 -13.73
C GLN A 70 0.94 -12.28 -13.77
N LYS A 71 0.73 -12.93 -12.62
CA LYS A 71 0.08 -14.25 -12.53
C LYS A 71 -1.44 -14.16 -12.49
N ASN A 72 -1.98 -13.29 -11.65
CA ASN A 72 -3.39 -13.25 -11.25
C ASN A 72 -4.14 -12.03 -11.78
N LYS A 73 -3.43 -10.98 -12.23
CA LYS A 73 -3.98 -9.66 -12.66
C LYS A 73 -4.74 -8.87 -11.61
N LYS A 74 -5.12 -9.48 -10.49
CA LYS A 74 -5.78 -8.88 -9.34
C LYS A 74 -5.35 -9.62 -8.05
N PRO A 75 -5.26 -8.92 -6.91
CA PRO A 75 -4.99 -9.56 -5.65
C PRO A 75 -6.15 -10.48 -5.27
N SER A 76 -5.82 -11.64 -4.71
CA SER A 76 -6.80 -12.50 -4.04
C SER A 76 -6.91 -12.10 -2.56
N ASN A 77 -8.07 -12.30 -1.93
CA ASN A 77 -8.24 -11.96 -0.51
C ASN A 77 -7.19 -12.65 0.39
N GLU A 78 -6.82 -13.90 0.07
CA GLU A 78 -5.75 -14.61 0.78
C GLU A 78 -4.41 -13.88 0.68
N PHE A 79 -4.04 -13.45 -0.53
CA PHE A 79 -2.84 -12.66 -0.77
C PHE A 79 -2.88 -11.33 0.00
N ILE A 80 -4.02 -10.64 0.03
CA ILE A 80 -4.18 -9.37 0.77
C ILE A 80 -3.92 -9.59 2.26
N VAL A 81 -4.51 -10.65 2.84
CA VAL A 81 -4.35 -10.98 4.27
C VAL A 81 -2.90 -11.37 4.58
N GLU A 82 -2.29 -12.23 3.76
CA GLU A 82 -0.88 -12.62 3.94
C GLU A 82 0.07 -11.43 3.76
N PHE A 83 -0.17 -10.58 2.76
CA PHE A 83 0.61 -9.39 2.51
C PHE A 83 0.47 -8.39 3.66
N ALA A 84 -0.75 -8.17 4.14
CA ALA A 84 -1.01 -7.28 5.26
C ALA A 84 -0.35 -7.78 6.54
N ASP A 85 -0.40 -9.08 6.85
CA ASP A 85 0.28 -9.62 8.03
C ASP A 85 1.82 -9.55 7.91
N LYS A 86 2.36 -9.90 6.73
CA LYS A 86 3.81 -9.94 6.46
C LYS A 86 4.45 -8.55 6.51
N TYR A 87 3.80 -7.56 5.91
CA TYR A 87 4.31 -6.20 5.85
C TYR A 87 3.75 -5.30 6.96
N LYS A 88 2.84 -5.80 7.80
CA LYS A 88 2.08 -4.97 8.75
C LYS A 88 1.47 -3.77 8.04
N LEU A 89 0.81 -4.05 6.92
CA LEU A 89 0.09 -3.05 6.13
C LEU A 89 -1.05 -2.53 6.97
N GLU A 90 -1.00 -1.24 7.33
CA GLU A 90 -2.13 -0.55 7.91
C GLU A 90 -3.08 -0.19 6.76
N ILE A 91 -4.03 -1.09 6.53
CA ILE A 91 -5.18 -0.83 5.66
C ILE A 91 -6.14 0.05 6.47
N PRO A 92 -6.58 1.21 5.94
CA PRO A 92 -7.72 1.92 6.52
C PRO A 92 -8.95 1.01 6.40
N PHE A 93 -9.19 0.23 7.45
CA PHE A 93 -10.21 -0.81 7.51
C PHE A 93 -11.64 -0.29 7.23
N ASP A 94 -11.82 1.03 7.30
CA ASP A 94 -13.05 1.78 7.01
C ASP A 94 -13.50 1.72 5.52
N LEU A 95 -12.60 1.38 4.58
CA LEU A 95 -12.91 1.39 3.13
C LEU A 95 -13.21 0.01 2.52
N TYR A 96 -12.83 -1.08 3.18
CA TYR A 96 -12.99 -2.45 2.66
C TYR A 96 -13.99 -3.29 3.42
N PHE A 97 -14.35 -2.88 4.63
CA PHE A 97 -15.36 -3.57 5.42
C PHE A 97 -16.71 -2.88 5.15
N ASP A 98 -17.43 -3.38 4.15
CA ASP A 98 -18.88 -3.23 4.09
C ASP A 98 -19.45 -4.03 5.27
N ASP A 99 -19.41 -3.43 6.46
CA ASP A 99 -19.94 -4.00 7.70
C ASP A 99 -21.47 -4.21 7.60
N SER A 100 -22.11 -3.69 6.55
CA SER A 100 -23.47 -4.07 6.15
C SER A 100 -23.62 -5.57 5.82
N ALA A 101 -22.54 -6.31 5.57
CA ALA A 101 -22.59 -7.76 5.45
C ALA A 101 -22.54 -8.50 6.81
N LEU A 102 -22.19 -7.81 7.91
CA LEU A 102 -22.09 -8.40 9.26
C LEU A 102 -23.32 -8.11 10.14
N PHE A 103 -24.25 -7.26 9.65
CA PHE A 103 -25.59 -7.09 10.21
C PHE A 103 -26.66 -7.68 9.28
N CYS A 104 -26.55 -8.95 8.95
CA CYS A 104 -27.71 -9.75 8.57
C CYS A 104 -27.92 -10.84 9.62
N GLU A 105 -29.18 -10.95 10.07
CA GLU A 105 -29.77 -11.91 11.03
C GLU A 105 -29.64 -11.51 12.52
N ASP A 106 -30.72 -11.36 13.31
CA ASP A 106 -32.18 -11.26 13.12
C ASP A 106 -32.74 -10.63 14.41
#